data_AF-A0A847SUQ7-F1
#
_entry.id   AF-A0A847SUQ7-F1
#
_cell.length_a   1.000
_cell.length_b   1.000
_cell.length_c   1.000
_cell.angle_alpha   90.00
_cell.angle_beta   90.00
_cell.angle_gamma   90.00
#
_symmetry.space_group_name_H-M   'P 1'
#
loop_
_entity.id
_entity.type
_entity.pdbx_description
1 polymer ?
#
loop_
_entity_poly.entity_id
_entity_poly.type
_entity_poly.pdbx_seq_one_letter_code
_entity_poly.pdbx_strand_id
1 'polypeptide(L)'
;MRAVNGVRVFFTLICVGILGLAFIIMIDQISDPMLPELPFINVNSVMAALVVLVLVNLASFQTINGEKKKYLSDGKLLCSSCQGIVKEEQYQAHLTEELERSKWTSELKALTESDPVLRSVVQEWVLSNEGGEPGQPVVIDLRKAINLDKAGNYEGAAKIFEEHKLWSSAGKVREKNRVQMVKHVTVDMNQLIEQIGNKGLAVPYKCHNCGASITIDKNSSATGLKFCSYCGTAYNIEEMSKIVQEALAI
;
A
#
# COMPACT_ATOMS: atom_id res chain seq x y z
N MET A 1 -22.77 13.69 -14.32
CA MET A 1 -23.87 14.34 -13.56
C MET A 1 -25.29 13.82 -13.86
N ARG A 2 -25.63 13.25 -15.04
CA ARG A 2 -27.00 12.76 -15.33
C ARG A 2 -27.43 11.50 -14.54
N ALA A 3 -26.51 10.60 -14.20
CA ALA A 3 -26.83 9.34 -13.51
C ALA A 3 -27.27 9.53 -12.04
N VAL A 4 -26.65 10.47 -11.32
CA VAL A 4 -26.93 10.72 -9.88
C VAL A 4 -28.33 11.33 -9.67
N ASN A 5 -28.78 12.16 -10.61
CA ASN A 5 -30.14 12.71 -10.57
C ASN A 5 -31.21 11.64 -10.90
N GLY A 6 -30.90 10.68 -11.76
CA GLY A 6 -31.79 9.56 -12.07
C GLY A 6 -32.05 8.66 -10.87
N VAL A 7 -31.00 8.33 -10.10
CA VAL A 7 -31.12 7.51 -8.89
C VAL A 7 -31.91 8.23 -7.79
N ARG A 8 -31.74 9.56 -7.62
CA ARG A 8 -32.53 10.36 -6.67
C ARG A 8 -34.02 10.38 -7.01
N VAL A 9 -34.36 10.64 -8.28
CA VAL A 9 -35.76 10.66 -8.73
C VAL A 9 -36.41 9.29 -8.55
N PHE A 10 -35.68 8.21 -8.88
CA PHE A 10 -36.16 6.84 -8.73
C PHE A 10 -36.46 6.48 -7.26
N PHE A 11 -35.56 6.80 -6.34
CA PHE A 11 -35.80 6.55 -4.91
C PHE A 11 -36.97 7.39 -4.36
N THR A 12 -37.08 8.66 -4.75
CA THR A 12 -38.21 9.50 -4.31
C THR A 12 -39.55 8.99 -4.84
N LEU A 13 -39.62 8.52 -6.09
CA LEU A 13 -40.84 7.96 -6.66
C LEU A 13 -41.24 6.65 -6.00
N ILE A 14 -40.27 5.79 -5.67
CA ILE A 14 -40.53 4.54 -4.93
C ILE A 14 -41.06 4.84 -3.52
N CYS A 15 -40.43 5.76 -2.80
CA CYS A 15 -40.87 6.12 -1.45
C CYS A 15 -42.26 6.78 -1.45
N VAL A 16 -42.55 7.67 -2.40
CA VAL A 16 -43.89 8.27 -2.54
C VAL A 16 -44.92 7.22 -2.96
N GLY A 17 -44.54 6.27 -3.82
CA GLY A 17 -45.40 5.15 -4.21
C GLY A 17 -45.75 4.21 -3.05
N ILE A 18 -44.77 3.86 -2.21
CA ILE A 18 -44.98 3.02 -1.02
C ILE A 18 -45.85 3.74 0.02
N LEU A 19 -45.60 5.03 0.27
CA LEU A 19 -46.42 5.83 1.18
C LEU A 19 -47.84 6.06 0.65
N GLY A 20 -48.00 6.25 -0.65
CA GLY A 20 -49.30 6.37 -1.31
C GLY A 20 -50.11 5.07 -1.22
N LEU A 21 -49.48 3.91 -1.45
CA LEU A 21 -50.11 2.61 -1.27
C LEU A 21 -50.51 2.35 0.19
N ALA A 22 -49.62 2.67 1.14
CA ALA A 22 -49.94 2.54 2.57
C ALA A 22 -51.12 3.45 2.98
N PHE A 23 -51.21 4.66 2.42
CA PHE A 23 -52.30 5.59 2.68
C PHE A 23 -53.62 5.13 2.06
N ILE A 24 -53.59 4.58 0.83
CA ILE A 24 -54.78 3.99 0.19
C ILE A 24 -55.28 2.78 1.00
N ILE A 25 -54.38 1.90 1.44
CA ILE A 25 -54.74 0.73 2.27
C ILE A 25 -55.34 1.18 3.62
N MET A 26 -54.81 2.24 4.23
CA MET A 26 -55.34 2.81 5.47
C MET A 26 -56.74 3.43 5.29
N ILE A 27 -57.01 4.08 4.16
CA ILE A 27 -58.34 4.64 3.85
C ILE A 27 -59.34 3.52 3.60
N ASP A 28 -58.95 2.47 2.87
CA ASP A 28 -59.81 1.34 2.51
C ASP A 28 -60.24 0.53 3.77
N GLN A 29 -59.35 0.42 4.76
CA GLN A 29 -59.64 -0.18 6.07
C GLN A 29 -60.64 0.62 6.93
N ILE A 30 -60.78 1.93 6.69
CA ILE A 30 -61.72 2.79 7.42
C ILE A 30 -63.12 2.72 6.79
N SER A 31 -63.22 2.44 5.48
CA SER A 31 -64.49 2.42 4.74
C SER A 31 -65.26 1.10 4.80
N ASP A 32 -64.62 -0.05 5.05
CA ASP A 32 -65.32 -1.35 5.14
C ASP A 32 -64.72 -2.27 6.22
N PRO A 33 -65.43 -2.56 7.32
CA PRO A 33 -64.90 -3.37 8.43
C PRO A 33 -65.04 -4.90 8.23
N MET A 34 -65.22 -5.39 7.00
CA MET A 34 -65.51 -6.81 6.69
C MET A 34 -64.56 -7.44 5.67
N LEU A 35 -63.25 -7.28 5.85
CA LEU A 35 -62.25 -8.08 5.12
C LEU A 35 -61.25 -8.74 6.09
N PRO A 36 -60.82 -9.99 5.82
CA PRO A 36 -60.06 -10.81 6.76
C PRO A 36 -58.63 -10.30 6.91
N GLU A 37 -58.09 -10.51 8.12
CA GLU A 37 -56.77 -10.09 8.59
C GLU A 37 -55.65 -10.35 7.57
N LEU A 38 -55.17 -9.30 6.90
CA LEU A 38 -53.90 -9.34 6.17
C LEU A 38 -52.74 -9.24 7.17
N PRO A 39 -51.63 -9.96 6.93
CA PRO A 39 -50.55 -10.08 7.91
C PRO A 39 -49.84 -8.72 8.08
N PHE A 40 -49.98 -8.20 9.29
CA PHE A 40 -49.17 -7.19 9.97
C PHE A 40 -48.13 -6.47 9.10
N ILE A 41 -48.45 -5.24 8.71
CA ILE A 41 -47.43 -4.23 8.47
C ILE A 41 -46.67 -4.09 9.81
N ASN A 42 -45.50 -4.71 9.90
CA ASN A 42 -44.68 -4.66 11.10
C ASN A 42 -44.32 -3.20 11.37
N VAL A 43 -44.73 -2.69 12.53
CA VAL A 43 -44.47 -1.30 12.95
C VAL A 43 -42.98 -0.96 12.89
N ASN A 44 -42.11 -1.94 13.12
CA ASN A 44 -40.65 -1.78 12.99
C ASN A 44 -40.22 -1.52 11.53
N SER A 45 -40.93 -2.05 10.53
CA SER A 45 -40.68 -1.80 9.11
C SER A 45 -41.05 -0.37 8.70
N VAL A 46 -42.18 0.13 9.21
CA VAL A 46 -42.62 1.52 8.97
C VAL A 46 -41.68 2.51 9.66
N MET A 47 -41.27 2.22 10.90
CA MET A 47 -40.29 3.03 11.63
C MET A 47 -38.92 3.02 10.95
N ALA A 48 -38.46 1.87 10.44
CA ALA A 48 -37.22 1.79 9.67
C ALA A 48 -37.29 2.63 8.39
N ALA A 49 -38.41 2.58 7.66
CA ALA A 49 -38.62 3.40 6.46
C ALA A 49 -38.61 4.91 6.75
N LEU A 50 -39.23 5.33 7.86
CA LEU A 50 -39.21 6.73 8.31
C LEU A 50 -37.79 7.18 8.71
N VAL A 51 -37.03 6.34 9.42
CA VAL A 51 -35.64 6.63 9.78
C VAL A 51 -34.77 6.77 8.52
N VAL A 52 -34.91 5.87 7.55
CA VAL A 52 -34.19 5.97 6.26
C VAL A 52 -34.56 7.26 5.52
N LEU A 53 -35.83 7.64 5.48
CA LEU A 53 -36.26 8.92 4.89
C LEU A 53 -35.65 10.13 5.59
N VAL A 54 -35.61 10.14 6.92
CA VAL A 54 -34.98 11.22 7.69
C VAL A 54 -33.48 11.30 7.38
N LEU A 55 -32.79 10.17 7.36
CA LEU A 55 -31.34 10.12 7.07
C LEU A 55 -31.01 10.57 5.65
N VAL A 56 -31.80 10.18 4.65
CA VAL A 56 -31.64 10.61 3.25
C VAL A 56 -31.88 12.12 3.10
N ASN A 57 -32.88 12.67 3.79
CA ASN A 57 -33.15 14.10 3.80
C ASN A 57 -32.05 14.90 4.51
N LEU A 58 -31.52 14.37 5.63
CA LEU A 58 -30.44 15.02 6.38
C LEU A 58 -29.14 15.07 5.56
N ALA A 59 -28.78 13.99 4.88
CA ALA A 59 -27.64 13.96 3.95
C ALA A 59 -27.84 14.91 2.76
N SER A 60 -29.06 15.01 2.24
CA SER A 60 -29.41 15.96 1.17
C SER A 60 -29.30 17.43 1.64
N PHE A 61 -29.66 17.73 2.88
CA PHE A 61 -29.55 19.09 3.44
C PHE A 61 -28.09 19.52 3.62
N GLN A 62 -27.22 18.60 4.07
CA GLN A 62 -25.78 18.87 4.22
C GLN A 62 -25.10 19.19 2.88
N THR A 63 -25.44 18.47 1.81
CA THR A 63 -24.86 18.71 0.47
C THR A 63 -25.30 20.06 -0.13
N ILE A 64 -26.57 20.44 0.02
CA ILE A 64 -27.08 21.75 -0.46
C ILE A 64 -26.41 22.92 0.28
N ASN A 65 -26.18 22.77 1.59
CA ASN A 65 -25.45 23.79 2.34
C ASN A 65 -23.97 23.86 1.94
N GLY A 66 -23.36 22.74 1.54
CA GLY A 66 -21.98 22.71 1.02
C GLY A 66 -21.81 23.51 -0.27
N GLU A 67 -22.75 23.41 -1.22
CA GLU A 67 -22.69 24.18 -2.47
C GLU A 67 -22.95 25.68 -2.26
N LYS A 68 -23.90 26.03 -1.39
CA LYS A 68 -24.16 27.44 -1.06
C LYS A 68 -22.97 28.10 -0.37
N LYS A 69 -22.25 27.36 0.49
CA LYS A 69 -21.02 27.83 1.15
C LYS A 69 -19.94 28.26 0.16
N LYS A 70 -19.87 27.67 -1.04
CA LYS A 70 -18.90 28.05 -2.08
C LYS A 70 -19.09 29.46 -2.61
N TYR A 71 -20.31 30.00 -2.47
CA TYR A 71 -20.68 31.34 -2.94
C TYR A 71 -20.98 32.30 -1.80
N LEU A 72 -20.56 31.97 -0.57
CA LEU A 72 -20.72 32.79 0.62
C LEU A 72 -19.40 33.49 0.93
N SER A 73 -19.42 34.81 0.99
CA SER A 73 -18.32 35.65 1.47
C SER A 73 -18.86 36.53 2.61
N ASP A 74 -18.20 36.52 3.78
CA ASP A 74 -18.64 37.23 4.99
C ASP A 74 -20.11 36.99 5.37
N GLY A 75 -20.58 35.75 5.22
CA GLY A 75 -21.95 35.35 5.54
C GLY A 75 -23.03 35.85 4.57
N LYS A 76 -22.64 36.49 3.45
CA LYS A 76 -23.54 36.95 2.38
C LYS A 76 -23.29 36.19 1.08
N LEU A 77 -24.35 35.93 0.33
CA LEU A 77 -24.26 35.33 -1.00
C LEU A 77 -23.63 36.32 -1.99
N LEU A 78 -22.68 35.83 -2.77
CA LEU A 78 -22.02 36.56 -3.84
C LEU A 78 -23.01 37.02 -4.93
N CYS A 79 -22.72 38.14 -5.56
CA CYS A 79 -23.48 38.68 -6.69
C CYS A 79 -23.49 37.71 -7.88
N SER A 80 -24.49 37.78 -8.78
CA SER A 80 -24.59 36.86 -9.93
C SER A 80 -23.33 36.85 -10.81
N SER A 81 -22.75 38.03 -11.09
CA SER A 81 -21.49 38.16 -11.83
C SER A 81 -20.31 37.52 -11.08
N CYS A 82 -20.24 37.72 -9.77
CA CYS A 82 -19.22 37.16 -8.87
C CYS A 82 -19.31 35.63 -8.80
N GLN A 83 -20.52 35.07 -8.78
CA GLN A 83 -20.75 33.62 -8.84
C GLN A 83 -20.27 33.02 -10.16
N GLY A 84 -20.38 33.77 -11.27
CA GLY A 84 -19.86 33.37 -12.58
C GLY A 84 -18.34 33.20 -12.56
N ILE A 85 -17.62 34.14 -11.94
CA ILE A 85 -16.15 34.10 -11.82
C ILE A 85 -15.72 32.88 -11.00
N VAL A 86 -16.33 32.65 -9.83
CA VAL A 86 -16.01 31.49 -8.99
C VAL A 86 -16.28 30.16 -9.71
N LYS A 87 -17.34 30.08 -10.51
CA LYS A 87 -17.61 28.89 -11.33
C LYS A 87 -16.55 28.67 -12.40
N GLU A 88 -16.14 29.74 -13.07
CA GLU A 88 -15.09 29.67 -14.09
C GLU A 88 -13.75 29.26 -13.46
N GLU A 89 -13.36 29.87 -12.34
CA GLU A 89 -12.15 29.51 -11.60
C GLU A 89 -12.17 28.05 -11.15
N GLN A 90 -13.31 27.56 -10.63
CA GLN A 90 -13.47 26.14 -10.27
C GLN A 90 -13.38 25.22 -11.48
N TYR A 91 -13.94 25.63 -12.62
CA TYR A 91 -13.85 24.87 -13.86
C TYR A 91 -12.41 24.80 -14.37
N GLN A 92 -11.69 25.93 -14.36
CA GLN A 92 -10.28 25.97 -14.72
C GLN A 92 -9.42 25.14 -13.77
N ALA A 93 -9.67 25.20 -12.45
CA ALA A 93 -8.98 24.37 -11.47
C ALA A 93 -9.20 22.88 -11.73
N HIS A 94 -10.43 22.48 -12.03
CA HIS A 94 -10.75 21.10 -12.42
C HIS A 94 -10.00 20.67 -13.70
N LEU A 95 -9.96 21.53 -14.72
CA LEU A 95 -9.21 21.25 -15.95
C LEU A 95 -7.71 21.07 -15.67
N THR A 96 -7.13 21.91 -14.79
CA THR A 96 -5.72 21.78 -14.41
C THR A 96 -5.45 20.49 -13.63
N GLU A 97 -6.33 20.09 -12.71
CA GLU A 97 -6.20 18.83 -11.97
C GLU A 97 -6.32 17.61 -12.90
N GLU A 98 -7.23 17.64 -13.87
CA GLU A 98 -7.36 16.57 -14.87
C GLU A 98 -6.12 16.47 -15.77
N LEU A 99 -5.56 17.62 -16.18
CA LEU A 99 -4.34 17.68 -16.96
C LEU A 99 -3.14 17.11 -16.18
N GLU A 100 -2.99 17.49 -14.92
CA GLU A 100 -1.93 16.97 -14.04
C GLU A 100 -2.07 15.47 -13.83
N ARG A 101 -3.30 14.97 -13.62
CA ARG A 101 -3.57 13.54 -13.52
C ARG A 101 -3.18 12.81 -14.81
N SER A 102 -3.57 13.34 -15.97
CA SER A 102 -3.22 12.74 -17.26
C SER A 102 -1.71 12.78 -17.53
N LYS A 103 -1.02 13.83 -17.08
CA LYS A 103 0.43 13.90 -17.18
C LYS A 103 1.08 12.85 -16.29
N TRP A 104 0.63 12.73 -15.04
CA TRP A 104 1.13 11.74 -14.09
C TRP A 104 0.95 10.30 -14.59
N THR A 105 -0.19 9.95 -15.18
CA THR A 105 -0.39 8.59 -15.71
C THR A 105 0.60 8.25 -16.82
N SER A 106 0.90 9.21 -17.70
CA SER A 106 1.92 9.03 -18.74
C SER A 106 3.33 8.87 -18.16
N GLU A 107 3.67 9.63 -17.12
CA GLU A 107 4.95 9.53 -16.43
C GLU A 107 5.10 8.20 -15.68
N LEU A 108 4.05 7.78 -14.96
CA LEU A 108 4.01 6.50 -14.26
C LEU A 108 4.22 5.32 -15.23
N LYS A 109 3.59 5.38 -16.40
CA LYS A 109 3.79 4.39 -17.46
C LYS A 109 5.25 4.35 -17.92
N ALA A 110 5.85 5.50 -18.21
CA ALA A 110 7.26 5.58 -18.60
C ALA A 110 8.20 5.02 -17.50
N LEU A 111 7.93 5.35 -16.23
CA LEU A 111 8.73 4.85 -15.10
C LEU A 111 8.62 3.33 -14.96
N THR A 112 7.41 2.78 -15.03
CA THR A 112 7.19 1.33 -14.92
C THR A 112 7.69 0.58 -16.14
N GLU A 113 7.71 1.18 -17.34
CA GLU A 113 8.37 0.62 -18.52
C GLU A 113 9.89 0.52 -18.33
N SER A 114 10.51 1.54 -17.73
CA SER A 114 11.96 1.58 -17.48
C SER A 114 12.44 0.64 -16.35
N ASP A 115 11.63 0.41 -15.32
CA ASP A 115 11.98 -0.42 -14.16
C ASP A 115 10.97 -1.57 -13.97
N PRO A 116 11.31 -2.81 -14.40
CA PRO A 116 10.43 -3.97 -14.25
C PRO A 116 10.11 -4.32 -12.79
N VAL A 117 11.01 -4.03 -11.85
CA VAL A 117 10.78 -4.28 -10.42
C VAL A 117 9.71 -3.31 -9.93
N LEU A 118 9.87 -2.02 -10.25
CA LEU A 118 8.87 -1.01 -9.92
C LEU A 118 7.50 -1.34 -10.51
N ARG A 119 7.45 -1.84 -11.75
CA ARG A 119 6.21 -2.28 -12.39
C ARG A 119 5.48 -3.36 -11.57
N SER A 120 6.22 -4.37 -11.11
CA SER A 120 5.63 -5.46 -10.31
C SER A 120 5.09 -4.98 -8.97
N VAL A 121 5.82 -4.07 -8.31
CA VAL A 121 5.43 -3.49 -7.01
C VAL A 121 4.22 -2.58 -7.17
N VAL A 122 4.18 -1.75 -8.23
CA VAL A 122 3.03 -0.90 -8.54
C VAL A 122 1.80 -1.76 -8.86
N GLN A 123 1.95 -2.85 -9.59
CA GLN A 123 0.84 -3.76 -9.89
C GLN A 123 0.30 -4.44 -8.62
N GLU A 124 1.17 -4.87 -7.70
CA GLU A 124 0.76 -5.37 -6.38
C GLU A 124 -0.01 -4.28 -5.61
N TRP A 125 0.48 -3.03 -5.63
CA TRP A 125 -0.17 -1.91 -4.96
C TRP A 125 -1.57 -1.64 -5.48
N VAL A 126 -1.74 -1.64 -6.81
CA VAL A 126 -3.03 -1.47 -7.48
C VAL A 126 -4.01 -2.58 -7.05
N LEU A 127 -3.56 -3.83 -6.99
CA LEU A 127 -4.37 -4.96 -6.53
C LEU A 127 -4.78 -4.82 -5.06
N SER A 128 -3.89 -4.29 -4.21
CA SER A 128 -4.17 -4.05 -2.79
C SER A 128 -5.04 -2.81 -2.50
N ASN A 129 -5.19 -1.90 -3.46
CA ASN A 129 -5.90 -0.63 -3.30
C ASN A 129 -7.04 -0.46 -4.34
N GLU A 130 -7.81 -1.53 -4.57
CA GLU A 130 -9.07 -1.53 -5.35
C GLU A 130 -8.93 -1.07 -6.81
N GLY A 131 -7.75 -1.20 -7.42
CA GLY A 131 -7.53 -0.81 -8.81
C GLY A 131 -7.23 0.67 -9.02
N GLY A 132 -7.07 1.46 -7.95
CA GLY A 132 -6.68 2.87 -8.06
C GLY A 132 -5.28 3.06 -8.63
N GLU A 133 -5.01 4.21 -9.25
CA GLU A 133 -3.66 4.59 -9.66
C GLU A 133 -2.89 5.17 -8.46
N PRO A 134 -1.63 4.75 -8.22
CA PRO A 134 -0.85 5.29 -7.13
C PRO A 134 -0.51 6.75 -7.42
N GLY A 135 -0.70 7.61 -6.42
CA GLY A 135 -0.24 9.00 -6.50
C GLY A 135 1.28 9.09 -6.56
N GLN A 136 1.77 10.23 -7.02
CA GLN A 136 3.20 10.55 -7.03
C GLN A 136 3.95 10.25 -5.71
N PRO A 137 3.45 10.64 -4.51
CA PRO A 137 4.16 10.35 -3.26
C PRO A 137 4.30 8.84 -3.00
N VAL A 138 3.26 8.06 -3.32
CA VAL A 138 3.28 6.60 -3.16
C VAL A 138 4.40 5.99 -4.00
N VAL A 139 4.50 6.37 -5.27
CA VAL A 139 5.52 5.81 -6.17
C VAL A 139 6.94 6.19 -5.75
N ILE A 140 7.13 7.38 -5.16
CA ILE A 140 8.40 7.80 -4.57
C ILE A 140 8.79 6.89 -3.41
N ASP A 141 7.86 6.61 -2.50
CA ASP A 141 8.09 5.69 -1.37
C ASP A 141 8.39 4.27 -1.83
N LEU A 142 7.65 3.76 -2.82
CA LEU A 142 7.90 2.43 -3.39
C LEU A 142 9.30 2.34 -4.03
N ARG A 143 9.72 3.39 -4.75
CA ARG A 143 11.08 3.45 -5.30
C ARG A 143 12.14 3.48 -4.19
N LYS A 144 11.89 4.22 -3.11
CA LYS A 144 12.76 4.25 -1.94
C LYS A 144 12.87 2.86 -1.30
N ALA A 145 11.76 2.14 -1.15
CA ALA A 145 11.75 0.76 -0.63
C ALA A 145 12.57 -0.19 -1.52
N ILE A 146 12.41 -0.10 -2.84
CA ILE A 146 13.19 -0.90 -3.80
C ILE A 146 14.69 -0.60 -3.67
N ASN A 147 15.07 0.67 -3.54
CA ASN A 147 16.48 1.04 -3.36
C ASN A 147 17.04 0.54 -2.02
N LEU A 148 16.24 0.54 -0.95
CA LEU A 148 16.63 -0.01 0.35
C LEU A 148 16.81 -1.54 0.29
N ASP A 149 15.93 -2.27 -0.42
CA ASP A 149 16.08 -3.72 -0.66
C ASP A 149 17.37 -4.00 -1.43
N LYS A 150 17.66 -3.23 -2.48
CA LYS A 150 18.92 -3.33 -3.25
C LYS A 150 20.15 -3.02 -2.40
N ALA A 151 20.04 -2.11 -1.43
CA ALA A 151 21.11 -1.76 -0.50
C ALA A 151 21.28 -2.74 0.66
N GLY A 152 20.46 -3.79 0.75
CA GLY A 152 20.49 -4.78 1.84
C GLY A 152 19.84 -4.30 3.15
N ASN A 153 19.22 -3.11 3.16
CA ASN A 153 18.43 -2.65 4.29
C ASN A 153 17.00 -3.20 4.20
N TYR A 154 16.89 -4.50 4.45
CA TYR A 154 15.65 -5.25 4.28
C TYR A 154 14.55 -4.80 5.23
N GLU A 155 14.88 -4.48 6.49
CA GLU A 155 13.86 -4.05 7.45
C GLU A 155 13.31 -2.65 7.12
N GLY A 156 14.16 -1.74 6.65
CA GLY A 156 13.71 -0.43 6.18
C GLY A 156 12.81 -0.52 4.95
N ALA A 157 13.15 -1.39 4.00
CA ALA A 157 12.31 -1.66 2.82
C ALA A 157 10.98 -2.31 3.20
N ALA A 158 10.99 -3.30 4.10
CA ALA A 158 9.79 -4.00 4.55
C ALA A 158 8.77 -3.06 5.19
N LYS A 159 9.21 -2.15 6.07
CA LYS A 159 8.31 -1.17 6.71
C LYS A 159 7.57 -0.29 5.71
N ILE A 160 8.26 0.21 4.69
CA ILE A 160 7.62 1.03 3.65
C ILE A 160 6.60 0.20 2.86
N PHE A 161 6.91 -1.06 2.54
CA PHE A 161 5.93 -1.93 1.90
C PHE A 161 4.69 -2.16 2.78
N GLU A 162 4.85 -2.32 4.09
CA GLU A 162 3.73 -2.47 5.04
C GLU A 162 2.87 -1.21 5.14
N GLU A 163 3.48 -0.02 5.17
CA GLU A 163 2.77 1.27 5.15
C GLU A 163 1.80 1.37 3.95
N HIS A 164 2.20 0.79 2.81
CA HIS A 164 1.43 0.74 1.57
C HIS A 164 0.60 -0.55 1.39
N LYS A 165 0.43 -1.36 2.45
CA LYS A 165 -0.32 -2.63 2.49
C LYS A 165 0.22 -3.76 1.58
N LEU A 166 1.50 -3.68 1.20
CA LEU A 166 2.20 -4.64 0.35
C LEU A 166 2.83 -5.76 1.18
N TRP A 167 1.99 -6.54 1.86
CA TRP A 167 2.44 -7.57 2.82
C TRP A 167 3.27 -8.68 2.17
N SER A 168 2.97 -9.03 0.92
CA SER A 168 3.71 -10.07 0.19
C SER A 168 5.13 -9.60 -0.15
N SER A 169 5.27 -8.39 -0.68
CA SER A 169 6.58 -7.76 -0.90
C SER A 169 7.37 -7.58 0.40
N ALA A 170 6.74 -7.12 1.49
CA ALA A 170 7.40 -7.01 2.80
C ALA A 170 7.91 -8.37 3.32
N GLY A 171 7.10 -9.41 3.22
CA GLY A 171 7.46 -10.78 3.61
C GLY A 171 8.65 -11.32 2.81
N LYS A 172 8.64 -11.15 1.47
CA LYS A 172 9.75 -11.57 0.59
C LYS A 172 11.07 -10.91 0.98
N VAL A 173 11.04 -9.62 1.29
CA VAL A 173 12.24 -8.86 1.67
C VAL A 173 12.79 -9.34 3.02
N ARG A 174 11.93 -9.60 4.01
CA ARG A 174 12.38 -10.18 5.29
C ARG A 174 12.89 -11.60 5.15
N GLU A 175 12.35 -12.38 4.22
CA GLU A 175 12.87 -13.72 3.93
C GLU A 175 14.27 -13.63 3.31
N LYS A 176 14.56 -12.66 2.44
CA LYS A 176 15.94 -12.42 1.97
C LYS A 176 16.90 -12.14 3.13
N ASN A 177 16.46 -11.38 4.14
CA ASN A 177 17.25 -11.11 5.34
C ASN A 177 17.55 -12.41 6.12
N ARG A 178 16.55 -13.29 6.28
CA ARG A 178 16.72 -14.59 6.93
C ARG A 178 17.64 -15.52 6.14
N VAL A 179 17.45 -15.63 4.83
CA VAL A 179 18.26 -16.48 3.96
C VAL A 179 19.71 -15.98 3.89
N GLN A 180 19.96 -14.66 3.93
CA GLN A 180 21.33 -14.14 4.07
C GLN A 180 21.99 -14.60 5.38
N MET A 181 21.25 -14.65 6.50
CA MET A 181 21.79 -15.19 7.76
C MET A 181 22.03 -16.71 7.71
N VAL A 182 21.22 -17.47 6.95
CA VAL A 182 21.32 -18.94 6.85
C VAL A 182 22.40 -19.41 5.86
N LYS A 183 22.82 -18.56 4.92
CA LYS A 183 23.97 -18.84 4.03
C LYS A 183 25.33 -18.63 4.70
N HIS A 184 25.38 -18.39 6.00
CA HIS A 184 26.53 -18.86 6.78
C HIS A 184 26.45 -20.38 6.81
N VAL A 185 26.93 -21.01 5.73
CA VAL A 185 27.28 -22.43 5.73
C VAL A 185 28.05 -22.64 7.02
N THR A 186 27.48 -23.45 7.92
CA THR A 186 28.21 -24.09 9.00
C THR A 186 29.22 -25.03 8.36
N VAL A 187 30.23 -24.47 7.70
CA VAL A 187 31.50 -25.13 7.63
C VAL A 187 31.98 -25.00 9.07
N ASP A 188 32.00 -26.13 9.78
CA ASP A 188 32.54 -26.19 11.11
C ASP A 188 33.98 -25.67 11.00
N MET A 189 34.20 -24.40 11.38
CA MET A 189 35.49 -23.74 11.20
C MET A 189 36.59 -24.51 11.93
N ASN A 190 36.21 -25.26 12.96
CA ASN A 190 37.10 -26.17 13.67
C ASN A 190 37.64 -27.27 12.74
N GLN A 191 36.83 -27.83 11.83
CA GLN A 191 37.28 -28.84 10.86
C GLN A 191 38.29 -28.27 9.85
N LEU A 192 38.10 -27.03 9.39
CA LEU A 192 39.05 -26.38 8.48
C LEU A 192 40.36 -26.01 9.19
N ILE A 193 40.30 -25.53 10.43
CA ILE A 193 41.48 -25.23 11.25
C ILE A 193 42.24 -26.52 11.59
N GLU A 194 41.53 -27.62 11.88
CA GLU A 194 42.16 -28.93 12.10
C GLU A 194 42.84 -29.46 10.83
N GLN A 195 42.23 -29.32 9.65
CA GLN A 195 42.84 -29.76 8.39
C GLN A 195 44.11 -28.97 8.03
N ILE A 196 44.10 -27.64 8.23
CA ILE A 196 45.28 -26.79 8.05
C ILE A 196 46.35 -27.12 9.10
N GLY A 197 45.94 -27.26 10.37
CA GLY A 197 46.83 -27.52 11.50
C GLY A 197 47.48 -28.91 11.47
N ASN A 198 46.78 -29.93 10.95
CA ASN A 198 47.31 -31.29 10.80
C ASN A 198 48.29 -31.41 9.63
N LYS A 199 48.16 -30.59 8.59
CA LYS A 199 49.10 -30.55 7.46
C LYS A 199 50.24 -29.53 7.64
N GLY A 200 50.18 -28.66 8.65
CA GLY A 200 51.20 -27.64 8.92
C GLY A 200 51.24 -26.50 7.89
N LEU A 201 50.11 -26.23 7.22
CA LEU A 201 50.02 -25.14 6.24
C LEU A 201 49.68 -23.81 6.93
N ALA A 202 50.16 -22.71 6.35
CA ALA A 202 49.75 -21.35 6.70
C ALA A 202 49.24 -20.68 5.43
N VAL A 203 47.95 -20.33 5.39
CA VAL A 203 47.29 -19.81 4.18
C VAL A 203 47.08 -18.31 4.33
N PRO A 204 47.70 -17.47 3.47
CA PRO A 204 47.44 -16.03 3.48
C PRO A 204 46.09 -15.73 2.80
N TYR A 205 45.19 -15.09 3.52
CA TYR A 205 43.89 -14.61 3.04
C TYR A 205 43.86 -13.07 2.99
N LYS A 206 43.35 -12.49 1.91
CA LYS A 206 43.15 -11.04 1.80
C LYS A 206 41.70 -10.69 2.07
N CYS A 207 41.46 -9.76 2.99
CA CYS A 207 40.11 -9.26 3.25
C CYS A 207 39.56 -8.54 2.03
N HIS A 208 38.39 -8.97 1.53
CA HIS A 208 37.73 -8.33 0.39
C HIS A 208 37.38 -6.85 0.62
N ASN A 209 37.13 -6.45 1.87
CA ASN A 209 36.69 -5.09 2.18
C ASN A 209 37.86 -4.10 2.41
N CYS A 210 38.93 -4.51 3.10
CA CYS A 210 40.05 -3.61 3.43
C CYS A 210 41.38 -3.98 2.77
N GLY A 211 41.48 -5.13 2.10
CA GLY A 211 42.70 -5.62 1.46
C GLY A 211 43.78 -6.12 2.42
N ALA A 212 43.54 -6.08 3.74
CA ALA A 212 44.51 -6.57 4.73
C ALA A 212 44.78 -8.07 4.54
N SER A 213 46.06 -8.45 4.58
CA SER A 213 46.49 -9.85 4.50
C SER A 213 46.55 -10.46 5.88
N ILE A 214 45.94 -11.64 6.04
CA ILE A 214 45.75 -12.33 7.31
C ILE A 214 46.18 -13.77 7.12
N THR A 215 47.07 -14.26 7.96
CA THR A 215 47.57 -15.63 7.87
C THR A 215 46.65 -16.53 8.69
N ILE A 216 46.08 -17.55 8.05
CA ILE A 216 45.28 -18.59 8.71
C ILE A 216 46.23 -19.74 9.04
N ASP A 217 46.37 -20.05 10.32
CA ASP A 217 47.22 -21.13 10.83
C ASP A 217 46.51 -21.95 11.94
N LYS A 218 47.21 -22.95 12.50
CA LYS A 218 46.70 -23.79 13.60
C LYS A 218 46.32 -23.01 14.87
N ASN A 219 46.93 -21.85 15.09
CA ASN A 219 46.70 -21.02 16.28
C ASN A 219 45.54 -20.04 16.08
N SER A 220 45.01 -19.95 14.86
CA SER A 220 43.89 -19.09 14.53
C SER A 220 42.61 -19.68 15.12
N SER A 221 41.95 -18.98 16.04
CA SER A 221 40.73 -19.47 16.67
C SER A 221 39.52 -19.25 15.77
N ALA A 222 38.59 -20.22 15.74
CA ALA A 222 37.33 -20.13 15.00
C ALA A 222 36.49 -18.88 15.37
N THR A 223 36.71 -18.32 16.57
CA THR A 223 36.06 -17.09 17.03
C THR A 223 36.77 -15.83 16.52
N GLY A 224 38.10 -15.85 16.39
CA GLY A 224 38.89 -14.74 15.82
C GLY A 224 38.81 -14.66 14.29
N LEU A 225 38.50 -15.76 13.63
CA LEU A 225 38.32 -15.87 12.17
C LEU A 225 36.89 -15.52 11.69
N LYS A 226 36.03 -14.94 12.54
CA LYS A 226 34.69 -14.48 12.12
C LYS A 226 34.70 -13.06 11.54
N PHE A 227 35.59 -12.21 12.03
CA PHE A 227 35.64 -10.80 11.66
C PHE A 227 37.07 -10.38 11.37
N CYS A 228 37.20 -9.48 10.38
CA CYS A 228 38.48 -8.86 10.09
C CYS A 228 39.01 -8.08 11.30
N SER A 229 40.19 -8.44 11.78
CA SER A 229 40.87 -7.72 12.87
C SER A 229 41.19 -6.26 12.53
N TYR A 230 41.20 -5.92 11.23
CA TYR A 230 41.49 -4.58 10.73
C TYR A 230 40.24 -3.72 10.52
N CYS A 231 39.17 -4.26 9.93
CA CYS A 231 37.99 -3.47 9.55
C CYS A 231 36.66 -3.96 10.15
N GLY A 232 36.67 -5.01 10.97
CA GLY A 232 35.47 -5.57 11.61
C GLY A 232 34.45 -6.21 10.67
N THR A 233 34.73 -6.26 9.37
CA THR A 233 33.84 -6.90 8.38
C THR A 233 33.86 -8.40 8.55
N ALA A 234 32.69 -9.04 8.50
CA ALA A 234 32.60 -10.50 8.50
C ALA A 234 33.30 -11.06 7.26
N TYR A 235 34.11 -12.10 7.44
CA TYR A 235 34.79 -12.71 6.30
C TYR A 235 33.82 -13.53 5.45
N ASN A 236 34.13 -13.63 4.16
CA ASN A 236 33.44 -14.56 3.27
C ASN A 236 34.00 -15.98 3.49
N ILE A 237 33.27 -16.79 4.26
CA ILE A 237 33.64 -18.17 4.61
C ILE A 237 33.75 -19.05 3.36
N GLU A 238 32.96 -18.79 2.31
CA GLU A 238 32.99 -19.55 1.06
C GLU A 238 34.29 -19.30 0.30
N GLU A 239 34.73 -18.04 0.24
CA GLU A 239 36.00 -17.65 -0.38
C GLU A 239 37.20 -18.20 0.39
N MET A 240 37.19 -18.10 1.73
CA MET A 240 38.24 -18.66 2.57
C MET A 240 38.32 -20.18 2.44
N SER A 241 37.18 -20.88 2.49
CA SER A 241 37.15 -22.35 2.36
C SER A 241 37.64 -22.81 0.99
N LYS A 242 37.33 -22.08 -0.08
CA LYS A 242 37.85 -22.36 -1.42
C LYS A 242 39.37 -22.21 -1.50
N ILE A 243 39.93 -21.11 -0.98
CA ILE A 243 41.38 -20.87 -0.98
C ILE A 243 42.11 -21.95 -0.15
N VAL A 244 41.53 -22.34 0.99
CA VAL A 244 42.09 -23.41 1.83
C VAL A 244 42.01 -24.76 1.12
N GLN A 245 40.89 -25.08 0.46
CA GLN A 245 40.76 -26.32 -0.32
C GLN A 245 41.76 -26.37 -1.49
N GLU A 246 41.95 -25.26 -2.19
CA GLU A 246 42.97 -25.13 -3.24
C GLU A 246 44.39 -25.34 -2.69
N ALA A 247 44.69 -24.81 -1.49
CA ALA A 247 45.97 -25.00 -0.82
C ALA A 247 46.17 -26.45 -0.30
N LEU A 248 45.08 -27.15 0.05
CA LEU A 248 45.11 -28.53 0.57
C LEU A 248 45.08 -29.60 -0.53
N ALA A 249 44.72 -29.23 -1.77
CA ALA A 249 44.67 -30.10 -2.95
C ALA A 249 46.04 -30.25 -3.65
N ILE A 250 47.06 -29.56 -3.16
CA ILE A 250 48.48 -29.70 -3.51
C ILE A 250 49.13 -30.67 -2.50
#